data_AF-A0A1C0TYI5-F1
#
_entry.id   AF-A0A1C0TYI5-F1
#
_cell.length_a   1.000
_cell.length_b   1.000
_cell.length_c   1.000
_cell.angle_alpha   90.00
_cell.angle_beta   90.00
_cell.angle_gamma   90.00
#
_symmetry.space_group_name_H-M   'P 1'
#
loop_
_entity.id
_entity.type
_entity.pdbx_description
1 polymer ?
#
loop_
_entity_poly.entity_id
_entity_poly.type
_entity_poly.pdbx_seq_one_letter_code
_entity_poly.pdbx_strand_id
1 'polypeptide(L)'
;MIDFNAIKNAELLVKPFKVGITTNLFTDPTLLFKSYPNSGFDDIEKGTEHEKQYRFSVREVTASDLKNNFKNLGKCWHMLYQEVSSTQYRDAILKAIDLDISGLKFKMGFYKYYRAGDWVSPHKDKPEKIMNHVMFFNETWNRANGGQFLGLRSKNMDDIAFEVEPLVGNSVFFEPRENSWHAVRPLLCNQPRLSVQIEIFRT
;
A
#
# COMPACT_ATOMS: atom_id res chain seq x y z
N MET A 1 -12.32 4.46 11.42
CA MET A 1 -11.54 5.32 10.50
C MET A 1 -11.57 4.68 9.12
N ILE A 2 -11.08 3.46 8.99
CA ILE A 2 -11.41 2.57 7.87
C ILE A 2 -12.93 2.36 7.83
N ASP A 3 -13.53 2.51 6.65
CA ASP A 3 -14.84 1.97 6.34
C ASP A 3 -14.69 0.51 5.90
N PHE A 4 -14.98 -0.42 6.81
CA PHE A 4 -14.90 -1.85 6.48
C PHE A 4 -15.90 -2.28 5.40
N ASN A 5 -16.98 -1.53 5.17
CA ASN A 5 -17.89 -1.81 4.06
C ASN A 5 -17.27 -1.43 2.72
N ALA A 6 -16.44 -0.39 2.67
CA ALA A 6 -15.67 -0.04 1.46
C ALA A 6 -14.74 -1.20 1.05
N ILE A 7 -14.10 -1.87 2.02
CA ILE A 7 -13.30 -3.07 1.73
C ILE A 7 -14.19 -4.23 1.27
N LYS A 8 -15.27 -4.54 2.01
CA LYS A 8 -16.17 -5.67 1.71
C LYS A 8 -16.83 -5.56 0.33
N ASN A 9 -17.06 -4.34 -0.14
CA ASN A 9 -17.73 -4.02 -1.39
C ASN A 9 -16.78 -3.39 -2.41
N ALA A 10 -15.46 -3.57 -2.23
CA ALA A 10 -14.44 -3.05 -3.13
C ALA A 10 -14.69 -3.52 -4.57
N GLU A 11 -14.28 -2.71 -5.55
CA GLU A 11 -14.23 -3.17 -6.93
C GLU A 11 -13.28 -4.36 -7.02
N LEU A 12 -13.79 -5.48 -7.53
CA LEU A 12 -13.04 -6.72 -7.64
C LEU A 12 -12.64 -6.95 -9.10
N LEU A 13 -11.36 -6.74 -9.41
CA LEU A 13 -10.80 -7.21 -10.66
C LEU A 13 -10.28 -8.63 -10.46
N VAL A 14 -10.70 -9.56 -11.33
CA VAL A 14 -10.27 -10.97 -11.29
C VAL A 14 -9.20 -11.31 -12.32
N LYS A 15 -8.92 -10.39 -13.26
CA LYS A 15 -7.86 -10.51 -14.27
C LYS A 15 -7.02 -9.22 -14.27
N PRO A 16 -5.69 -9.30 -14.36
CA PRO A 16 -4.88 -10.51 -14.55
C PRO A 16 -4.75 -11.37 -13.29
N PHE A 17 -5.05 -10.81 -12.11
CA PHE A 17 -5.13 -11.50 -10.83
C PHE A 17 -6.28 -10.90 -10.01
N LYS A 18 -6.66 -11.59 -8.92
CA LYS A 18 -7.71 -11.13 -8.02
C LYS A 18 -7.20 -9.99 -7.13
N VAL A 19 -7.80 -8.80 -7.25
CA VAL A 19 -7.42 -7.59 -6.49
C VAL A 19 -8.67 -6.79 -6.14
N GLY A 20 -8.73 -6.35 -4.89
CA GLY A 20 -9.73 -5.39 -4.42
C GLY A 20 -9.20 -3.97 -4.55
N ILE A 21 -10.04 -3.07 -5.08
CA ILE A 21 -9.73 -1.64 -5.23
C ILE A 21 -10.83 -0.82 -4.54
N THR A 22 -10.42 0.16 -3.74
CA THR A 22 -11.35 1.13 -3.14
C THR A 22 -11.00 2.53 -3.59
N THR A 23 -11.97 3.45 -3.55
CA THR A 23 -11.77 4.90 -3.76
C THR A 23 -12.24 5.75 -2.57
N ASN A 24 -12.77 5.09 -1.54
CA ASN A 24 -13.42 5.69 -0.38
C ASN A 24 -13.13 4.88 0.90
N LEU A 25 -11.90 4.38 1.05
CA LEU A 25 -11.50 3.52 2.18
C LEU A 25 -11.77 4.12 3.57
N PHE A 26 -11.76 5.45 3.68
CA PHE A 26 -11.84 6.13 4.98
C PHE A 26 -13.14 6.93 5.11
N THR A 27 -13.76 6.83 6.29
CA THR A 27 -14.93 7.62 6.67
C THR A 27 -14.60 9.12 6.83
N ASP A 28 -13.46 9.42 7.44
CA ASP A 28 -12.85 10.76 7.49
C ASP A 28 -11.31 10.61 7.40
N PRO A 29 -10.71 10.88 6.24
CA PRO A 29 -9.26 10.78 6.07
C PRO A 29 -8.48 12.02 6.52
N THR A 30 -9.14 13.09 6.96
CA THR A 30 -8.52 14.42 7.11
C THR A 30 -7.29 14.41 8.00
N LEU A 31 -7.40 13.76 9.16
CA LEU A 31 -6.28 13.67 10.09
C LEU A 31 -5.15 12.80 9.53
N LEU A 32 -5.45 11.73 8.80
CA LEU A 32 -4.43 10.81 8.28
C LEU A 32 -3.50 11.50 7.29
N PHE A 33 -4.02 12.12 6.23
CA PHE A 33 -3.13 12.72 5.23
C PHE A 33 -2.40 13.96 5.75
N LYS A 34 -3.02 14.76 6.63
CA LYS A 34 -2.37 15.93 7.26
C LYS A 34 -1.28 15.55 8.27
N SER A 35 -1.39 14.37 8.88
CA SER A 35 -0.45 13.88 9.89
C SER A 35 0.55 12.86 9.34
N TYR A 36 0.66 12.71 8.02
CA TYR A 36 1.59 11.76 7.42
C TYR A 36 3.03 12.02 7.90
N PRO A 37 3.77 11.00 8.36
CA PRO A 37 5.08 11.21 8.94
C PRO A 37 6.05 11.95 8.01
N ASN A 38 6.81 12.89 8.57
CA ASN A 38 7.80 13.69 7.84
C ASN A 38 9.26 13.27 8.12
N SER A 39 9.49 12.37 9.08
CA SER A 39 10.81 11.97 9.57
C SER A 39 10.87 10.48 9.91
N GLY A 40 12.08 9.96 10.12
CA GLY A 40 12.32 8.55 10.43
C GLY A 40 12.22 7.63 9.20
N PHE A 41 12.40 8.17 8.01
CA PHE A 41 12.45 7.41 6.77
C PHE A 41 13.90 7.08 6.42
N ASP A 42 14.11 5.83 6.00
CA ASP A 42 15.35 5.38 5.39
C ASP A 42 15.16 5.35 3.87
N ASP A 43 16.11 5.95 3.15
CA ASP A 43 16.16 5.85 1.69
C ASP A 43 16.66 4.48 1.27
N ILE A 44 15.87 3.78 0.47
CA ILE A 44 16.20 2.47 -0.05
C ILE A 44 16.28 2.55 -1.57
N GLU A 45 17.39 2.03 -2.11
CA GLU A 45 17.61 1.90 -3.54
C GLU A 45 18.11 0.49 -3.85
N LYS A 46 17.57 -0.08 -4.93
CA LYS A 46 18.01 -1.36 -5.46
C LYS A 46 18.14 -1.24 -6.98
N GLY A 47 19.39 -1.25 -7.44
CA GLY A 47 19.78 -0.98 -8.82
C GLY A 47 19.66 -2.19 -9.77
N THR A 48 20.22 -2.04 -10.97
CA THR A 48 20.00 -2.92 -12.14
C THR A 48 20.50 -4.36 -12.00
N GLU A 49 21.29 -4.65 -10.98
CA GLU A 49 21.83 -6.00 -10.71
C GLU A 49 20.77 -6.96 -10.12
N HIS A 50 19.56 -6.47 -9.88
CA HIS A 50 18.50 -7.23 -9.22
C HIS A 50 17.25 -7.35 -10.09
N GLU A 51 16.55 -8.48 -9.93
CA GLU A 51 15.28 -8.74 -10.61
C GLU A 51 14.20 -7.70 -10.27
N LYS A 52 14.12 -7.30 -9.00
CA LYS A 52 13.25 -6.22 -8.52
C LYS A 52 14.10 -4.98 -8.22
N GLN A 53 13.84 -3.92 -8.96
CA GLN A 53 14.52 -2.62 -8.88
C GLN A 53 13.57 -1.60 -8.29
N TYR A 54 14.09 -0.68 -7.48
CA TYR A 54 13.26 0.35 -6.87
C TYR A 54 14.10 1.46 -6.25
N ARG A 55 13.45 2.61 -6.08
CA ARG A 55 13.97 3.71 -5.27
C ARG A 55 12.81 4.43 -4.58
N PHE A 56 12.84 4.48 -3.26
CA PHE A 56 11.84 5.15 -2.40
C PHE A 56 12.42 5.33 -0.99
N SER A 57 11.70 6.02 -0.11
CA SER A 57 11.97 5.98 1.33
C SER A 57 10.89 5.21 2.07
N VAL A 58 11.29 4.52 3.14
CA VAL A 58 10.37 3.77 3.99
C VAL A 58 10.62 4.06 5.47
N ARG A 59 9.54 4.13 6.25
CA ARG A 59 9.57 4.12 7.71
C ARG A 59 8.70 2.98 8.19
N GLU A 60 9.30 1.92 8.75
CA GLU A 60 8.52 0.84 9.36
C GLU A 60 7.93 1.27 10.72
N VAL A 61 6.77 0.72 11.08
CA VAL A 61 6.30 0.76 12.47
C VAL A 61 7.13 -0.22 13.28
N THR A 62 7.83 0.29 14.30
CA THR A 62 8.77 -0.47 15.10
C THR A 62 8.15 -0.98 16.40
N ALA A 63 8.81 -1.93 17.07
CA ALA A 63 8.41 -2.35 18.42
C ALA A 63 8.42 -1.18 19.43
N SER A 64 9.24 -0.15 19.20
CA SER A 64 9.27 1.06 20.02
C SER A 64 8.00 1.90 19.84
N ASP A 65 7.55 2.08 18.59
CA ASP A 65 6.27 2.77 18.30
C ASP A 65 5.09 2.03 18.96
N LEU A 66 5.11 0.70 18.97
CA LEU A 66 4.07 -0.09 19.66
C LEU A 66 4.13 0.13 21.18
N LYS A 67 5.31 0.00 21.80
CA LYS A 67 5.49 0.15 23.26
C LYS A 67 5.12 1.53 23.77
N ASN A 68 5.32 2.58 22.96
CA ASN A 68 5.01 3.96 23.33
C ASN A 68 3.60 4.42 22.89
N ASN A 69 2.75 3.50 22.44
CA ASN A 69 1.41 3.78 21.94
C ASN A 69 1.41 4.86 20.83
N PHE A 70 2.35 4.76 19.90
CA PHE A 70 2.49 5.66 18.75
C PHE A 70 2.64 7.13 19.16
N LYS A 71 3.21 7.41 20.34
CA LYS A 71 3.37 8.79 20.84
C LYS A 71 4.05 9.71 19.83
N ASN A 72 5.02 9.19 19.06
CA ASN A 72 5.78 9.94 18.06
C ASN A 72 5.11 10.00 16.68
N LEU A 73 4.19 9.07 16.39
CA LEU A 73 3.44 9.03 15.13
C LEU A 73 2.14 9.81 15.22
N GLY A 74 1.46 9.74 16.36
CA GLY A 74 0.17 10.38 16.61
C GLY A 74 -0.96 9.37 16.79
N LYS A 75 -2.04 9.83 17.44
CA LYS A 75 -3.19 8.99 17.80
C LYS A 75 -3.95 8.41 16.60
N CYS A 76 -4.04 9.15 15.50
CA CYS A 76 -4.70 8.68 14.27
C CYS A 76 -4.04 7.42 13.71
N TRP A 77 -2.71 7.36 13.70
CA TRP A 77 -1.96 6.18 13.25
C TRP A 77 -2.07 5.00 14.22
N HIS A 78 -2.16 5.27 15.53
CA HIS A 78 -2.48 4.24 16.51
C HIS A 78 -3.84 3.59 16.22
N MET A 79 -4.87 4.41 15.98
CA MET A 79 -6.21 3.93 15.65
C MET A 79 -6.22 3.12 14.35
N LEU A 80 -5.53 3.59 13.30
CA LEU A 80 -5.40 2.84 12.04
C LEU A 80 -4.73 1.48 12.27
N TYR A 81 -3.65 1.43 13.05
CA TYR A 81 -2.97 0.18 13.40
C TYR A 81 -3.89 -0.79 14.16
N GLN A 82 -4.67 -0.27 15.12
CA GLN A 82 -5.66 -1.07 15.87
C GLN A 82 -6.78 -1.60 14.96
N GLU A 83 -7.26 -0.79 14.01
CA GLU A 83 -8.27 -1.23 13.04
C GLU A 83 -7.75 -2.30 12.10
N VAL A 84 -6.52 -2.18 11.60
CA VAL A 84 -5.87 -3.24 10.80
C VAL A 84 -5.65 -4.52 11.61
N SER A 85 -5.43 -4.40 12.93
CA SER A 85 -5.30 -5.54 13.84
C SER A 85 -6.64 -6.20 14.22
N SER A 86 -7.77 -5.62 13.80
CA SER A 86 -9.10 -6.02 14.27
C SER A 86 -9.67 -7.22 13.52
N THR A 87 -10.62 -7.92 14.15
CA THR A 87 -11.39 -8.98 13.47
C THR A 87 -12.25 -8.42 12.34
N GLN A 88 -12.74 -7.18 12.46
CA GLN A 88 -13.52 -6.53 11.42
C GLN A 88 -12.72 -6.33 10.13
N TYR A 89 -11.43 -5.96 10.24
CA TYR A 89 -10.55 -5.87 9.08
C TYR A 89 -10.34 -7.24 8.43
N ARG A 90 -10.05 -8.26 9.23
CA ARG A 90 -9.92 -9.65 8.75
C ARG A 90 -11.17 -10.10 8.00
N ASP A 91 -12.33 -9.95 8.62
CA ASP A 91 -13.61 -10.40 8.05
C ASP A 91 -13.94 -9.61 6.77
N ALA A 92 -13.51 -8.35 6.68
CA ALA A 92 -13.64 -7.56 5.45
C ALA A 92 -12.75 -8.09 4.32
N ILE A 93 -11.49 -8.43 4.60
CA ILE A 93 -10.57 -9.04 3.62
C ILE A 93 -11.07 -10.42 3.16
N LEU A 94 -11.48 -11.27 4.11
CA LEU A 94 -12.06 -12.58 3.81
C LEU A 94 -13.26 -12.44 2.87
N LYS A 95 -14.20 -11.53 3.18
CA LYS A 95 -15.36 -11.31 2.33
C LYS A 95 -15.01 -10.76 0.94
N ALA A 96 -14.03 -9.86 0.85
CA ALA A 96 -13.71 -9.14 -0.39
C ALA A 96 -12.94 -10.00 -1.39
N ILE A 97 -11.90 -10.70 -0.95
CA ILE A 97 -11.00 -11.45 -1.85
C ILE A 97 -10.93 -12.95 -1.53
N ASP A 98 -11.72 -13.45 -0.57
CA ASP A 98 -11.71 -14.85 -0.14
C ASP A 98 -10.34 -15.28 0.42
N LEU A 99 -9.74 -14.40 1.24
CA LEU A 99 -8.44 -14.61 1.88
C LEU A 99 -8.59 -14.58 3.39
N ASP A 100 -8.39 -15.72 4.05
CA ASP A 100 -8.32 -15.78 5.50
C ASP A 100 -6.94 -15.41 6.01
N ILE A 101 -6.88 -14.32 6.79
CA ILE A 101 -5.65 -13.82 7.43
C ILE A 101 -5.66 -14.03 8.96
N SER A 102 -6.52 -14.91 9.46
CA SER A 102 -6.64 -15.27 10.88
C SER A 102 -5.30 -15.63 11.53
N GLY A 103 -5.00 -15.00 12.66
CA GLY A 103 -3.82 -15.32 13.48
C GLY A 103 -2.48 -14.89 12.88
N LEU A 104 -2.47 -14.29 11.68
CA LEU A 104 -1.26 -13.82 11.04
C LEU A 104 -0.86 -12.43 11.56
N LYS A 105 0.45 -12.20 11.65
CA LYS A 105 1.00 -10.88 12.00
C LYS A 105 1.23 -10.08 10.73
N PHE A 106 1.02 -8.77 10.81
CA PHE A 106 1.33 -7.85 9.73
C PHE A 106 2.51 -6.95 10.09
N LYS A 107 3.16 -6.43 9.04
CA LYS A 107 4.02 -5.26 9.10
C LYS A 107 3.26 -4.05 8.54
N MET A 108 3.44 -2.90 9.16
CA MET A 108 2.94 -1.62 8.65
C MET A 108 4.13 -0.72 8.34
N GLY A 109 4.19 -0.20 7.12
CA GLY A 109 5.24 0.71 6.69
C GLY A 109 4.68 1.94 5.99
N PHE A 110 5.27 3.09 6.28
CA PHE A 110 5.02 4.34 5.56
C PHE A 110 6.01 4.44 4.40
N TYR A 111 5.52 4.64 3.18
CA TYR A 111 6.32 4.74 1.97
C TYR A 111 6.20 6.13 1.38
N LYS A 112 7.33 6.69 0.95
CA LYS A 112 7.42 8.01 0.35
C LYS A 112 8.28 7.94 -0.91
N TYR A 113 7.73 8.45 -2.00
CA TYR A 113 8.45 8.67 -3.26
C TYR A 113 8.47 10.18 -3.43
N TYR A 114 9.63 10.80 -3.47
CA TYR A 114 9.75 12.26 -3.41
C TYR A 114 10.80 12.82 -4.37
N ARG A 115 11.59 11.94 -5.00
CA ARG A 115 12.57 12.31 -6.02
C ARG A 115 12.03 11.93 -7.38
N ALA A 116 12.22 12.81 -8.37
CA ALA A 116 11.99 12.44 -9.76
C ALA A 116 12.80 11.18 -10.13
N GLY A 117 12.12 10.21 -10.73
CA GLY A 117 12.64 8.87 -11.02
C GLY A 117 12.49 7.85 -9.89
N ASP A 118 11.93 8.20 -8.72
CA ASP A 118 11.53 7.18 -7.72
C ASP A 118 10.45 6.28 -8.33
N TRP A 119 10.60 4.95 -8.17
CA TRP A 119 9.76 3.95 -8.83
C TRP A 119 9.93 2.57 -8.20
N VAL A 120 9.12 1.61 -8.66
CA VAL A 120 9.29 0.17 -8.40
C VAL A 120 9.05 -0.58 -9.69
N SER A 121 9.99 -1.43 -10.09
CA SER A 121 9.90 -2.23 -11.30
C SER A 121 8.76 -3.26 -11.23
N PRO A 122 8.27 -3.75 -12.39
CA PRO A 122 7.36 -4.89 -12.44
C PRO A 122 7.87 -6.07 -11.60
N HIS A 123 7.04 -6.56 -10.68
CA HIS A 123 7.33 -7.69 -9.81
C HIS A 123 6.05 -8.38 -9.30
N LYS A 124 6.19 -9.50 -8.59
CA LYS A 124 5.07 -10.33 -8.09
C LYS A 124 4.98 -10.42 -6.57
N ASP A 125 5.73 -9.57 -5.87
CA ASP A 125 6.05 -9.72 -4.45
C ASP A 125 6.79 -11.03 -4.10
N LYS A 126 7.20 -11.17 -2.83
CA LYS A 126 7.93 -12.35 -2.34
C LYS A 126 6.98 -13.54 -2.16
N PRO A 127 7.40 -14.80 -2.42
CA PRO A 127 6.56 -15.99 -2.25
C PRO A 127 5.99 -16.17 -0.83
N GLU A 128 6.70 -15.68 0.18
CA GLU A 128 6.28 -15.78 1.58
C GLU A 128 5.22 -14.73 1.96
N LYS A 129 4.99 -13.71 1.11
CA LYS A 129 3.97 -12.68 1.35
C LYS A 129 2.59 -13.25 1.04
N ILE A 130 1.73 -13.26 2.05
CA ILE A 130 0.34 -13.75 1.99
C ILE A 130 -0.60 -12.64 1.51
N MET A 131 -0.34 -11.39 1.90
CA MET A 131 -1.20 -10.28 1.55
C MET A 131 -0.40 -8.99 1.46
N ASN A 132 -0.78 -8.14 0.51
CA ASN A 132 -0.38 -6.74 0.47
C ASN A 132 -1.64 -5.87 0.46
N HIS A 133 -1.68 -4.81 1.26
CA HIS A 133 -2.69 -3.74 1.17
C HIS A 133 -1.98 -2.39 1.13
N VAL A 134 -2.05 -1.71 -0.01
CA VAL A 134 -1.48 -0.37 -0.21
C VAL A 134 -2.61 0.66 -0.09
N MET A 135 -2.51 1.54 0.90
CA MET A 135 -3.44 2.65 1.14
C MET A 135 -2.76 3.97 0.78
N PHE A 136 -3.38 4.82 -0.01
CA PHE A 136 -2.75 6.07 -0.45
C PHE A 136 -3.24 7.29 0.35
N PHE A 137 -2.45 8.38 0.35
CA PHE A 137 -2.66 9.51 1.25
C PHE A 137 -2.41 10.89 0.60
N ASN A 138 -2.44 11.03 -0.71
CA ASN A 138 -2.39 12.36 -1.34
C ASN A 138 -3.79 12.97 -1.44
N GLU A 139 -3.99 14.19 -0.94
CA GLU A 139 -5.28 14.89 -1.06
C GLU A 139 -5.63 15.21 -2.52
N THR A 140 -4.63 15.63 -3.29
CA THR A 140 -4.73 15.86 -4.74
C THR A 140 -3.53 15.24 -5.45
N TRP A 141 -3.74 14.83 -6.70
CA TRP A 141 -2.68 14.27 -7.52
C TRP A 141 -2.90 14.64 -8.98
N ASN A 142 -1.90 15.28 -9.61
CA ASN A 142 -1.91 15.44 -11.06
C ASN A 142 -1.43 14.13 -11.68
N ARG A 143 -2.27 13.50 -12.51
CA ARG A 143 -1.94 12.25 -13.19
C ARG A 143 -0.61 12.29 -13.96
N ALA A 144 -0.26 13.44 -14.54
CA ALA A 144 1.01 13.64 -15.27
C ALA A 144 2.26 13.53 -14.38
N ASN A 145 2.11 13.60 -13.05
CA ASN A 145 3.20 13.46 -12.10
C ASN A 145 3.74 12.01 -12.00
N GLY A 146 3.07 11.02 -12.59
CA GLY A 146 3.42 9.61 -12.41
C GLY A 146 3.06 9.10 -11.01
N GLY A 147 3.75 8.07 -10.51
CA GLY A 147 3.57 7.54 -9.15
C GLY A 147 2.32 6.67 -8.93
N GLN A 148 1.54 6.38 -9.97
CA GLN A 148 0.40 5.46 -9.90
C GLN A 148 0.88 4.05 -9.56
N PHE A 149 0.06 3.31 -8.82
CA PHE A 149 0.20 1.86 -8.73
C PHE A 149 -0.31 1.25 -10.04
N LEU A 150 0.46 0.33 -10.62
CA LEU A 150 0.13 -0.34 -11.86
C LEU A 150 -0.13 -1.81 -11.57
N GLY A 151 -1.31 -2.32 -11.93
CA GLY A 151 -1.51 -3.76 -12.14
C GLY A 151 -1.19 -4.11 -13.59
N LEU A 152 -0.40 -5.15 -13.82
CA LEU A 152 0.17 -5.48 -15.12
C LEU A 152 -0.23 -6.91 -15.55
N ARG A 153 -0.32 -7.15 -16.85
CA ARG A 153 -0.60 -8.50 -17.39
C ARG A 153 0.66 -9.35 -17.52
N SER A 154 1.83 -8.72 -17.54
CA SER A 154 3.13 -9.37 -17.65
C SER A 154 4.22 -8.57 -16.94
N LYS A 155 5.48 -9.01 -17.07
CA LYS A 155 6.65 -8.27 -16.57
C LYS A 155 6.95 -6.97 -17.33
N ASN A 156 6.22 -6.68 -18.42
CA ASN A 156 6.37 -5.43 -19.16
C ASN A 156 5.57 -4.31 -18.47
N MET A 157 6.22 -3.19 -18.16
CA MET A 157 5.59 -2.07 -17.47
C MET A 157 4.52 -1.36 -18.31
N ASP A 158 4.58 -1.48 -19.63
CA ASP A 158 3.58 -0.91 -20.56
C ASP A 158 2.35 -1.82 -20.75
N ASP A 159 2.41 -3.06 -20.27
CA ASP A 159 1.31 -4.03 -20.36
C ASP A 159 0.31 -3.85 -19.21
N ILE A 160 -0.26 -2.65 -19.15
CA ILE A 160 -1.08 -2.16 -18.05
C ILE A 160 -2.47 -2.75 -18.10
N ALA A 161 -2.88 -3.35 -16.99
CA ALA A 161 -4.23 -3.88 -16.79
C ALA A 161 -5.17 -2.87 -16.14
N PHE A 162 -4.67 -2.20 -15.10
CA PHE A 162 -5.39 -1.18 -14.34
C PHE A 162 -4.37 -0.28 -13.64
N GLU A 163 -4.81 0.90 -13.25
CA GLU A 163 -4.00 1.86 -12.50
C GLU A 163 -4.79 2.41 -11.33
N VAL A 164 -4.09 2.71 -10.23
CA VAL A 164 -4.67 3.37 -9.07
C VAL A 164 -3.87 4.61 -8.72
N GLU A 165 -4.55 5.75 -8.71
CA GLU A 165 -3.96 7.03 -8.35
C GLU A 165 -3.70 7.08 -6.84
N PRO A 166 -2.64 7.77 -6.41
CA PRO A 166 -2.26 7.81 -4.99
C PRO A 166 -3.13 8.74 -4.14
N LEU A 167 -4.41 8.90 -4.51
CA LEU A 167 -5.36 9.75 -3.80
C LEU A 167 -5.79 9.13 -2.48
N VAL A 168 -6.01 9.96 -1.48
CA VAL A 168 -6.50 9.51 -0.18
C VAL A 168 -7.87 8.88 -0.30
N GLY A 169 -8.05 7.72 0.33
CA GLY A 169 -9.24 6.88 0.16
C GLY A 169 -9.09 5.83 -0.93
N ASN A 170 -8.17 6.01 -1.88
CA ASN A 170 -7.81 4.92 -2.78
C ASN A 170 -7.03 3.85 -2.02
N SER A 171 -7.25 2.58 -2.38
CA SER A 171 -6.39 1.49 -1.95
C SER A 171 -6.41 0.32 -2.91
N VAL A 172 -5.38 -0.53 -2.84
CA VAL A 172 -5.34 -1.83 -3.49
C VAL A 172 -4.97 -2.90 -2.48
N PHE A 173 -5.65 -4.04 -2.52
CA PHE A 173 -5.29 -5.18 -1.70
C PHE A 173 -5.46 -6.50 -2.44
N PHE A 174 -4.49 -7.38 -2.27
CA PHE A 174 -4.42 -8.64 -3.01
C PHE A 174 -3.54 -9.65 -2.29
N GLU A 175 -3.75 -10.92 -2.64
CA GLU A 175 -2.84 -12.00 -2.35
C GLU A 175 -1.79 -12.08 -3.48
N PRO A 176 -0.49 -12.01 -3.18
CA PRO A 176 0.56 -12.25 -4.16
C PRO A 176 0.41 -13.63 -4.83
N ARG A 177 0.50 -13.65 -6.16
CA ARG A 177 0.36 -14.83 -7.02
C ARG A 177 1.36 -14.78 -8.17
N GLU A 178 1.53 -15.88 -8.90
CA GLU A 178 2.46 -15.95 -10.03
C GLU A 178 2.12 -14.99 -11.18
N ASN A 179 0.87 -14.55 -11.27
CA ASN A 179 0.36 -13.60 -12.25
C ASN A 179 0.13 -12.20 -11.67
N SER A 180 0.43 -11.95 -10.39
CA SER A 180 0.20 -10.65 -9.75
C SER A 180 1.31 -9.64 -10.07
N TRP A 181 1.58 -9.43 -11.36
CA TRP A 181 2.55 -8.43 -11.79
C TRP A 181 2.04 -7.04 -11.45
N HIS A 182 2.88 -6.27 -10.77
CA HIS A 182 2.58 -4.88 -10.42
C HIS A 182 3.85 -4.04 -10.30
N ALA A 183 3.67 -2.73 -10.39
CA ALA A 183 4.75 -1.74 -10.38
C ALA A 183 4.28 -0.42 -9.76
N VAL A 184 5.23 0.49 -9.54
CA VAL A 184 4.94 1.91 -9.28
C VAL A 184 5.51 2.71 -10.44
N ARG A 185 4.64 3.43 -11.16
CA ARG A 185 5.05 4.28 -12.28
C ARG A 185 6.10 5.30 -11.80
N PRO A 186 7.17 5.54 -12.57
CA PRO A 186 8.17 6.55 -12.20
C PRO A 186 7.55 7.89 -11.83
N LEU A 187 7.99 8.45 -10.71
CA LEU A 187 7.60 9.78 -10.27
C LEU A 187 8.28 10.83 -11.15
N LEU A 188 7.53 11.79 -11.68
CA LEU A 188 8.02 12.81 -12.62
C LEU A 188 7.99 14.22 -12.01
N CYS A 189 7.69 14.34 -10.72
CA CYS A 189 7.57 15.60 -10.01
C CYS A 189 8.23 15.54 -8.63
N ASN A 190 8.26 16.68 -7.93
CA ASN A 190 8.78 16.79 -6.56
C ASN A 190 7.66 16.76 -5.50
N GLN A 191 6.39 16.61 -5.89
CA GLN A 191 5.31 16.36 -4.94
C GLN A 191 5.44 14.93 -4.41
N PRO A 192 5.53 14.70 -3.08
CA PRO A 192 5.70 13.36 -2.56
C PRO A 192 4.47 12.48 -2.81
N ARG A 193 4.65 11.26 -3.34
CA ARG A 193 3.61 10.21 -3.41
C ARG A 193 3.66 9.38 -2.13
N LEU A 194 2.54 9.35 -1.41
CA LEU A 194 2.46 8.82 -0.04
C LEU A 194 1.59 7.56 0.01
N SER A 195 2.06 6.50 0.69
CA SER A 195 1.23 5.34 1.00
C SER A 195 1.64 4.64 2.29
N VAL A 196 0.67 4.03 2.95
CA VAL A 196 0.93 2.98 3.93
C VAL A 196 0.78 1.63 3.24
N GLN A 197 1.68 0.69 3.54
CA GLN A 197 1.53 -0.71 3.15
C GLN A 197 1.34 -1.58 4.39
N ILE A 198 0.35 -2.44 4.34
CA ILE A 198 0.14 -3.55 5.27
C ILE A 198 0.58 -4.82 4.56
N GLU A 199 1.64 -5.44 5.07
CA GLU A 199 2.22 -6.66 4.50
C GLU A 199 2.08 -7.80 5.49
N ILE A 200 1.51 -8.92 5.06
CA ILE A 200 1.37 -10.13 5.87
C ILE A 200 2.25 -11.20 5.26
N PHE A 201 3.06 -11.87 6.07
CA PHE A 201 3.97 -12.93 5.64
C PHE A 201 3.66 -14.24 6.34
N ARG A 202 3.98 -15.36 5.69
CA ARG A 202 4.10 -16.67 6.35
C ARG A 202 5.22 -16.57 7.38
N THR A 203 4.91 -16.96 8.62
CA THR A 203 5.90 -17.12 9.69
C THR A 203 6.71 -18.38 9.50
#